data_AF-A0AAD5HAT4-F1
#
_entry.id   AF-A0AAD5HAT4-F1
#
_cell.length_a   1.000
_cell.length_b   1.000
_cell.length_c   1.000
_cell.angle_alpha   90.00
_cell.angle_beta   90.00
_cell.angle_gamma   90.00
#
_symmetry.space_group_name_H-M   'P 1'
#
loop_
_entity.id
_entity.type
_entity.pdbx_description
1 polymer ?
#
loop_
_entity_poly.entity_id
_entity_poly.type
_entity_poly.pdbx_seq_one_letter_code
_entity_poly.pdbx_strand_id
1 'polypeptide(L)'
;MQVRFNYTPIFLALVLLLTASTAQSANTPSALRSINPRQSPTDSYSCSVVGQCEVCTDLEKKTQPYCKEFGNKQRISCQYNKDVSDISEPLPMFRGCPRVQWVERARYYQFVVINVIISLLAVGVFSWRHRKLAGEQYRKMAQRIGISV
;
A
#
# COMPACT_ATOMS: atom_id res chain seq x y z
N MET A 1 22.10 44.00 1.53
CA MET A 1 21.26 43.26 0.56
C MET A 1 20.55 42.13 1.28
N GLN A 2 19.27 42.29 1.62
CA GLN A 2 18.48 41.19 2.21
C GLN A 2 17.73 40.47 1.10
N VAL A 3 18.16 39.24 0.78
CA VAL A 3 17.42 38.37 -0.14
C VAL A 3 16.28 37.74 0.66
N ARG A 4 15.08 38.34 0.59
CA ARG A 4 13.86 37.73 1.12
C ARG A 4 13.44 36.59 0.20
N PHE A 5 13.89 35.38 0.49
CA PHE A 5 13.33 34.20 -0.15
C PHE A 5 11.94 33.94 0.43
N ASN A 6 10.92 34.20 -0.39
CA ASN A 6 9.53 33.95 -0.06
C ASN A 6 9.27 32.44 -0.27
N TYR A 7 9.45 31.63 0.78
CA TYR A 7 9.27 30.17 0.74
C TYR A 7 7.81 29.72 0.95
N THR A 8 6.93 30.66 1.30
CA THR A 8 5.49 30.46 1.43
C THR A 8 4.83 29.79 0.22
N PRO A 9 5.09 30.20 -1.06
CA PRO A 9 4.52 29.52 -2.21
C PRO A 9 5.07 28.10 -2.41
N ILE A 10 6.35 27.86 -2.08
CA ILE A 10 6.97 26.53 -2.21
C ILE A 10 6.39 25.57 -1.17
N PHE A 11 6.20 26.03 0.07
CA PHE A 11 5.56 25.25 1.12
C PHE A 11 4.09 24.96 0.80
N LEU A 12 3.34 25.95 0.29
CA LEU A 12 1.95 25.76 -0.12
C LEU A 12 1.82 24.79 -1.31
N ALA A 13 2.71 24.89 -2.30
CA ALA A 13 2.73 23.98 -3.45
C ALA A 13 3.07 22.54 -3.05
N LEU A 14 4.01 22.35 -2.10
CA LEU A 14 4.33 21.02 -1.57
C LEU A 14 3.16 20.43 -0.79
N VAL A 15 2.47 21.23 0.03
CA VAL A 15 1.28 20.79 0.77
C VAL A 15 0.12 20.43 -0.18
N LEU A 16 -0.09 21.20 -1.25
CA LEU A 16 -1.09 20.92 -2.30
C LEU A 16 -0.78 19.65 -3.10
N LEU A 17 0.49 19.36 -3.38
CA LEU A 17 0.89 18.11 -4.05
C LEU A 17 0.74 16.88 -3.14
N LEU A 18 0.89 17.06 -1.82
CA LEU A 18 0.72 16.01 -0.82
C LEU A 18 -0.75 15.64 -0.61
N THR A 19 -1.68 16.62 -0.60
CA THR A 19 -3.12 16.34 -0.48
C THR A 19 -3.72 15.70 -1.73
N ALA A 20 -3.14 15.93 -2.91
CA ALA A 20 -3.56 15.23 -4.14
C ALA A 20 -3.23 13.73 -4.12
N SER A 21 -2.24 13.31 -3.33
CA SER A 21 -1.78 11.91 -3.26
C SER A 21 -2.58 11.07 -2.24
N THR A 22 -3.34 11.70 -1.35
CA THR A 22 -4.26 11.01 -0.42
C THR A 22 -5.64 10.79 -1.04
N ALA A 23 -5.69 10.36 -2.31
CA ALA A 23 -6.81 9.54 -2.75
C ALA A 23 -6.58 8.12 -2.20
N GLN A 24 -6.66 7.96 -0.88
CA GLN A 24 -6.94 6.64 -0.32
C GLN A 24 -8.31 6.27 -0.87
N SER A 25 -8.31 5.39 -1.87
CA SER A 25 -9.49 4.66 -2.27
C SER A 25 -9.91 3.83 -1.05
N ALA A 26 -10.66 4.46 -0.15
CA ALA A 26 -11.53 3.81 0.81
C ALA A 26 -12.76 3.28 0.07
N ASN A 27 -12.55 2.64 -1.08
CA ASN A 27 -13.51 1.71 -1.62
C ASN A 27 -13.20 0.41 -0.91
N THR A 28 -13.58 0.33 0.36
CA THR A 28 -13.84 -0.93 1.00
C THR A 28 -15.12 -1.43 0.32
N PRO A 29 -15.09 -2.44 -0.58
CA PRO A 29 -16.31 -3.15 -0.83
C PRO A 29 -16.61 -3.82 0.50
N SER A 30 -17.69 -3.39 1.15
CA SER A 30 -18.37 -4.11 2.22
C SER A 30 -18.94 -5.42 1.67
N ALA A 31 -18.06 -6.26 1.16
CA ALA A 31 -18.29 -7.64 0.78
C ALA A 31 -17.37 -8.52 1.64
N LEU A 32 -17.39 -8.29 2.96
CA LEU A 32 -17.44 -9.39 3.90
C LEU A 32 -18.83 -10.05 3.78
N ARG A 33 -19.22 -10.44 2.56
CA ARG A 33 -19.97 -11.67 2.43
C ARG A 33 -18.93 -12.70 2.82
N SER A 34 -18.95 -13.04 4.10
CA SER A 34 -18.40 -14.27 4.61
C SER A 34 -18.79 -15.34 3.60
N ILE A 35 -17.89 -15.66 2.67
CA ILE A 35 -17.83 -17.00 2.12
C ILE A 35 -17.34 -17.79 3.31
N ASN A 36 -18.31 -18.09 4.17
CA ASN A 36 -18.27 -19.18 5.09
C ASN A 36 -17.64 -20.32 4.28
N PRO A 37 -16.52 -20.93 4.69
CA PRO A 37 -15.93 -22.06 3.97
C PRO A 37 -16.84 -23.30 3.99
N ARG A 38 -18.15 -23.11 4.17
CA ARG A 38 -19.17 -24.07 4.57
C ARG A 38 -20.46 -23.98 3.78
N GLN A 39 -20.40 -23.51 2.53
CA GLN A 39 -21.53 -23.72 1.62
C GLN A 39 -20.98 -24.07 0.24
N SER A 40 -20.39 -25.27 0.17
CA SER A 40 -20.59 -26.11 -1.01
C SER A 40 -22.10 -26.32 -1.16
N PRO A 41 -22.68 -26.29 -2.38
CA PRO A 41 -24.11 -26.53 -2.61
C PRO A 41 -24.65 -27.89 -2.13
N THR A 42 -23.79 -28.74 -1.59
CA THR A 42 -24.10 -29.99 -0.90
C THR A 42 -22.97 -30.24 0.09
N ASP A 43 -23.26 -30.79 1.27
CA ASP A 43 -22.29 -31.17 2.32
C ASP A 43 -21.33 -32.32 1.89
N SER A 44 -21.11 -32.44 0.58
CA SER A 44 -20.43 -33.52 -0.13
C SER A 44 -18.91 -33.39 -0.11
N TYR A 45 -18.34 -32.20 0.07
CA TYR A 45 -16.89 -32.02 0.15
C TYR A 45 -16.48 -30.84 1.03
N SER A 46 -15.30 -30.96 1.65
CA SER A 46 -14.66 -29.91 2.46
C SER A 46 -13.36 -29.45 1.82
N CYS A 47 -13.12 -28.13 1.81
CA CYS A 47 -11.94 -27.53 1.19
C CYS A 47 -11.05 -26.81 2.21
N SER A 48 -9.74 -26.99 2.06
CA SER A 48 -8.71 -26.31 2.83
C SER A 48 -7.80 -25.48 1.91
N VAL A 49 -7.24 -24.41 2.46
CA VAL A 49 -6.32 -23.53 1.75
C VAL A 49 -4.93 -24.14 1.77
N VAL A 50 -4.29 -24.22 0.61
CA VAL A 50 -2.93 -24.79 0.48
C VAL A 50 -1.93 -23.77 -0.05
N GLY A 51 -2.36 -22.88 -0.95
CA GLY A 51 -1.49 -21.89 -1.58
C GLY A 51 -1.71 -20.46 -1.13
N GLN A 52 -0.77 -19.60 -1.51
CA GLN A 52 -0.93 -18.15 -1.40
C GLN A 52 -1.94 -17.63 -2.42
N CYS A 53 -2.43 -16.42 -2.18
CA CYS A 53 -3.28 -15.70 -3.12
C CYS A 53 -2.39 -15.02 -4.18
N GLU A 54 -2.70 -15.25 -5.44
CA GLU A 54 -1.95 -14.79 -6.61
C GLU A 54 -2.86 -14.01 -7.56
N VAL A 55 -2.30 -13.07 -8.31
CA VAL A 55 -3.06 -12.32 -9.31
C VAL A 55 -3.39 -13.24 -10.48
N CYS A 56 -4.64 -13.23 -10.95
CA CYS A 56 -5.01 -13.97 -12.14
C CYS A 56 -4.34 -13.38 -13.38
N THR A 57 -3.97 -14.23 -14.34
CA THR A 57 -3.54 -13.74 -15.66
C THR A 57 -4.72 -13.10 -16.40
N ASP A 58 -4.44 -12.28 -17.42
CA ASP A 58 -5.49 -11.60 -18.17
C ASP A 58 -6.40 -12.55 -18.96
N LEU A 59 -5.88 -13.72 -19.34
CA LEU A 59 -6.68 -14.80 -19.91
C LEU A 59 -7.62 -15.39 -18.85
N GLU A 60 -7.10 -15.72 -17.67
CA GLU A 60 -7.90 -16.30 -16.57
C GLU A 60 -8.99 -15.35 -16.09
N LYS A 61 -8.74 -14.05 -16.05
CA LYS A 61 -9.79 -13.06 -15.70
C LYS A 61 -11.00 -13.13 -16.64
N LYS A 62 -10.79 -13.50 -17.91
CA LYS A 62 -11.86 -13.59 -18.92
C LYS A 62 -12.53 -14.95 -18.94
N THR A 63 -11.76 -16.02 -18.75
CA THR A 63 -12.24 -17.40 -18.95
C THR A 63 -12.65 -18.08 -17.66
N GLN A 64 -12.00 -17.77 -16.54
CA GLN A 64 -12.14 -18.54 -15.31
C GLN A 64 -13.14 -17.91 -14.34
N PRO A 65 -14.09 -18.71 -13.79
CA PRO A 65 -15.13 -18.19 -12.91
C PRO A 65 -14.56 -17.70 -11.57
N TYR A 66 -13.51 -18.33 -11.04
CA TYR A 66 -12.91 -17.98 -9.75
C TYR A 66 -12.19 -16.62 -9.75
N CYS A 67 -11.87 -16.07 -10.92
CA CYS A 67 -11.24 -14.75 -11.04
C CYS A 67 -12.24 -13.60 -11.16
N LYS A 68 -13.55 -13.85 -11.31
CA LYS A 68 -14.54 -12.80 -11.63
C LYS A 68 -14.75 -11.80 -10.50
N GLU A 69 -14.69 -12.25 -9.24
CA GLU A 69 -15.02 -11.41 -8.09
C GLU A 69 -13.87 -10.50 -7.68
N PHE A 70 -12.67 -11.07 -7.49
CA PHE A 70 -11.51 -10.34 -6.96
C PHE A 70 -10.38 -10.15 -7.97
N GLY A 71 -10.40 -10.83 -9.11
CA GLY A 71 -9.26 -10.85 -10.04
C GLY A 71 -8.01 -11.57 -9.53
N ASN A 72 -8.10 -12.27 -8.39
CA ASN A 72 -7.02 -13.05 -7.79
C ASN A 72 -7.51 -14.47 -7.49
N LYS A 73 -6.58 -15.44 -7.53
CA LYS A 73 -6.83 -16.86 -7.31
C LYS A 73 -5.99 -17.40 -6.15
N GLN A 74 -6.52 -18.39 -5.46
CA GLN A 74 -5.83 -19.10 -4.38
C GLN A 74 -6.00 -20.60 -4.55
N ARG A 75 -4.90 -21.35 -4.40
CA ARG A 75 -4.91 -22.82 -4.48
C ARG A 75 -5.56 -23.41 -3.23
N ILE A 76 -6.52 -24.30 -3.46
CA ILE A 76 -7.24 -25.06 -2.43
C ILE A 76 -7.12 -26.56 -2.68
N SER A 77 -7.30 -27.35 -1.64
CA SER A 77 -7.41 -28.80 -1.70
C SER A 77 -8.71 -29.21 -1.05
N CYS A 78 -9.55 -29.90 -1.81
CA CYS A 78 -10.85 -30.36 -1.37
C CYS A 78 -10.87 -31.89 -1.26
N GLN A 79 -11.63 -32.41 -0.31
CA GLN A 79 -11.83 -33.83 -0.07
C GLN A 79 -13.32 -34.12 0.07
N TYR A 80 -13.78 -35.22 -0.53
CA TYR A 80 -15.15 -35.69 -0.37
C TYR A 80 -15.44 -36.12 1.07
N ASN A 81 -16.65 -35.85 1.51
CA ASN A 81 -17.17 -36.39 2.75
C ASN A 81 -17.59 -37.85 2.53
N LYS A 82 -17.36 -38.71 3.51
CA LYS A 82 -17.48 -40.18 3.37
C LYS A 82 -18.90 -40.66 3.04
N ASP A 83 -19.90 -39.81 3.25
CA ASP A 83 -21.32 -40.13 3.06
C ASP A 83 -21.80 -39.99 1.60
N VAL A 84 -20.96 -39.44 0.71
CA VAL A 84 -21.29 -39.19 -0.71
C VAL A 84 -20.27 -39.89 -1.61
N SER A 85 -20.35 -41.22 -1.67
CA SER A 85 -19.39 -42.06 -2.41
C SER A 85 -19.69 -42.21 -3.91
N ASP A 86 -20.79 -41.64 -4.42
CA ASP A 86 -21.31 -41.95 -5.76
C ASP A 86 -21.13 -40.82 -6.80
N ILE A 87 -20.59 -39.66 -6.40
CA ILE A 87 -20.40 -38.49 -7.28
C ILE A 87 -18.90 -38.27 -7.51
N SER A 88 -18.39 -38.76 -8.63
CA SER A 88 -16.99 -38.60 -9.07
C SER A 88 -16.81 -37.34 -9.94
N GLU A 89 -17.28 -36.19 -9.47
CA GLU A 89 -17.03 -34.92 -10.18
C GLU A 89 -15.60 -34.40 -9.91
N PRO A 90 -14.99 -33.64 -10.83
CA PRO A 90 -13.71 -33.02 -10.55
C PRO A 90 -13.86 -31.89 -9.51
N LEU A 91 -13.20 -32.05 -8.35
CA LEU A 91 -13.17 -31.03 -7.30
C LEU A 91 -12.40 -29.77 -7.76
N PRO A 92 -12.81 -28.56 -7.34
CA PRO A 92 -12.12 -27.33 -7.71
C PRO A 92 -10.74 -27.23 -7.03
N MET A 93 -9.73 -26.83 -7.80
CA MET A 93 -8.37 -26.61 -7.30
C MET A 93 -8.07 -25.15 -6.94
N PHE A 94 -8.91 -24.22 -7.39
CA PHE A 94 -8.73 -22.78 -7.19
C PHE A 94 -10.01 -22.10 -6.72
N ARG A 95 -9.86 -21.06 -5.90
CA ARG A 95 -10.93 -20.14 -5.52
C ARG A 95 -10.49 -18.69 -5.65
N GLY A 96 -11.46 -17.77 -5.69
CA GLY A 96 -11.17 -16.33 -5.60
C GLY A 96 -10.64 -15.95 -4.22
N CYS A 97 -9.76 -14.94 -4.17
CA CYS A 97 -9.23 -14.42 -2.92
C CYS A 97 -9.10 -12.89 -2.93
N PRO A 98 -9.33 -12.20 -1.80
CA PRO A 98 -9.40 -10.75 -1.78
C PRO A 98 -8.03 -10.06 -1.75
N ARG A 99 -6.98 -10.70 -1.21
CA ARG A 99 -5.72 -10.02 -0.86
C ARG A 99 -4.48 -10.79 -1.29
N VAL A 100 -3.60 -10.11 -2.03
CA VAL A 100 -2.33 -10.64 -2.53
C VAL A 100 -1.18 -9.99 -1.77
N GLN A 101 -0.51 -10.78 -0.93
CA GLN A 101 0.49 -10.27 0.02
C GLN A 101 1.68 -9.56 -0.65
N TRP A 102 2.15 -10.06 -1.79
CA TRP A 102 3.30 -9.46 -2.47
C TRP A 102 2.96 -8.10 -3.11
N VAL A 103 1.75 -7.95 -3.65
CA VAL A 103 1.26 -6.68 -4.21
C VAL A 103 1.07 -5.65 -3.10
N GLU A 104 0.46 -6.06 -1.98
CA GLU A 104 0.27 -5.17 -0.83
C GLU A 104 1.59 -4.70 -0.25
N ARG A 105 2.55 -5.61 -0.09
CA ARG A 105 3.90 -5.27 0.39
C ARG A 105 4.60 -4.28 -0.54
N ALA A 106 4.51 -4.45 -1.85
CA ALA A 106 5.09 -3.53 -2.82
C ALA A 106 4.48 -2.12 -2.71
N ARG A 107 3.14 -2.01 -2.66
CA ARG A 107 2.44 -0.72 -2.48
C ARG A 107 2.77 -0.06 -1.15
N TYR A 108 2.87 -0.85 -0.08
CA TYR A 108 3.28 -0.35 1.23
C TYR A 108 4.67 0.29 1.19
N TYR A 109 5.65 -0.39 0.58
CA TYR A 109 7.00 0.16 0.48
C TYR A 109 7.06 1.43 -0.38
N GLN A 110 6.30 1.49 -1.47
CA GLN A 110 6.21 2.72 -2.28
C GLN A 110 5.75 3.92 -1.43
N PHE A 111 4.70 3.74 -0.62
CA PHE A 111 4.21 4.78 0.27
C PHE A 111 5.23 5.18 1.34
N VAL A 112 5.88 4.20 1.97
CA VAL A 112 6.88 4.46 3.01
C VAL A 112 8.07 5.23 2.44
N VAL A 113 8.60 4.81 1.29
CA VAL A 113 9.76 5.45 0.66
C VAL A 113 9.48 6.92 0.31
N ILE A 114 8.31 7.22 -0.24
CA ILE A 114 7.91 8.60 -0.57
C ILE A 114 7.90 9.49 0.68
N ASN A 115 7.29 9.03 1.78
CA ASN A 115 7.24 9.80 3.03
C ASN A 115 8.62 9.98 3.68
N VAL A 116 9.49 8.98 3.58
CA VAL A 116 10.88 9.08 4.06
C VAL A 116 11.63 10.15 3.27
N ILE A 117 11.48 10.18 1.94
CA ILE A 117 12.12 11.20 1.09
C ILE A 117 11.64 12.60 1.47
N ILE A 118 10.32 12.81 1.63
CA ILE A 118 9.76 14.10 2.05
C ILE A 118 10.31 14.53 3.42
N SER A 119 10.40 13.58 4.36
CA SER A 119 10.94 13.84 5.69
C SER A 119 12.40 14.28 5.64
N LEU A 120 13.23 13.60 4.83
CA LEU A 120 14.64 13.96 4.65
C LEU A 120 14.81 15.33 3.98
N LEU A 121 13.99 15.65 2.97
CA LEU A 121 14.00 16.96 2.32
C LEU A 121 13.61 18.08 3.31
N ALA A 122 12.57 17.85 4.12
CA ALA A 122 12.14 18.81 5.14
C ALA A 122 13.25 19.06 6.18
N VAL A 123 13.88 18.00 6.70
CA VAL A 123 15.01 18.11 7.64
C VAL A 123 16.22 18.79 7.00
N GLY A 124 16.50 18.49 5.72
CA GLY A 124 17.58 19.14 4.97
C GLY A 124 17.37 20.64 4.83
N VAL A 125 16.18 21.07 4.41
CA VAL A 125 15.82 22.50 4.28
C VAL A 125 15.85 23.18 5.65
N PHE A 126 15.29 22.55 6.69
CA PHE A 126 15.30 23.09 8.05
C PHE A 126 16.73 23.28 8.57
N SER A 127 17.59 22.27 8.40
CA SER A 127 18.99 22.32 8.84
C SER A 127 19.80 23.37 8.08
N TRP A 128 19.59 23.48 6.77
CA TRP A 128 20.23 24.53 5.95
C TRP A 128 19.81 25.92 6.42
N ARG A 129 18.51 26.13 6.65
CA ARG A 129 17.98 27.39 7.19
C ARG A 129 18.54 27.71 8.57
N HIS A 130 18.59 26.72 9.46
CA HIS A 130 19.11 26.89 10.81
C HIS A 130 20.59 27.28 10.81
N ARG A 131 21.41 26.61 9.97
CA ARG A 131 22.83 26.95 9.78
C ARG A 131 23.01 28.37 9.26
N LYS A 132 22.19 28.79 8.28
CA LYS A 132 22.23 30.15 7.73
C LYS A 132 21.91 31.20 8.79
N LEU A 133 20.86 31.00 9.59
CA LEU A 133 20.47 31.92 10.67
C LEU A 133 21.51 31.98 11.80
N ALA A 134 22.08 30.83 12.18
CA ALA A 134 23.14 30.77 13.19
C ALA A 134 24.37 31.58 12.75
N GLY A 135 24.81 31.44 11.49
CA GLY A 135 25.92 32.22 10.94
C GLY A 135 25.71 33.74 11.02
N GLU A 136 24.49 34.21 10.76
CA GLU A 136 24.16 35.64 10.90
C GLU A 136 24.19 36.11 12.36
N GLN A 137 23.73 35.29 13.31
CA GLN A 137 23.79 35.62 14.73
C GLN A 137 25.23 35.64 15.26
N TYR A 138 26.07 34.67 14.88
CA TYR A 138 27.50 34.68 15.20
C TYR A 138 28.18 35.95 14.69
N ARG A 139 27.84 36.39 13.47
CA ARG A 139 28.39 37.62 12.90
C ARG A 139 28.01 38.87 13.70
N LYS A 140 26.77 38.95 14.21
CA LYS A 140 26.31 40.06 15.09
C LYS A 140 27.02 40.06 16.45
N MET A 141 27.35 38.90 17.01
CA MET A 141 28.11 38.81 18.26
C MET A 141 29.58 39.17 18.04
N ALA A 142 30.21 38.69 16.96
CA ALA A 142 31.60 39.00 16.62
C ALA A 142 31.83 40.51 16.42
N GLN A 143 30.88 41.21 15.79
CA GLN A 143 30.92 42.67 15.63
C GLN A 143 30.96 43.43 16.96
N ARG A 144 30.42 42.86 18.05
CA ARG A 144 30.47 43.49 19.38
C ARG A 144 31.79 43.26 20.11
N ILE A 145 32.57 42.26 19.71
CA ILE A 145 33.82 41.86 20.38
C ILE A 145 35.06 42.46 19.66
N GLY A 146 34.87 43.23 18.58
CA GLY A 146 35.96 43.94 17.91
C GLY A 146 36.93 43.03 17.14
N ILE A 147 36.65 41.73 17.07
CA ILE A 147 37.41 40.77 16.27
C ILE A 147 36.78 40.78 14.88
N SER A 148 37.20 41.73 14.04
CA SER A 148 36.98 41.68 12.60
C SER A 148 38.06 40.80 11.97
N VAL A 149 37.67 39.64 11.46
CA VAL A 149 38.37 38.98 10.35
C VAL A 149 37.86 39.54 9.03
#